data_AF-A0A5J4TM65-F1
#
_entry.id   AF-A0A5J4TM65-F1
#
_cell.length_a   1.000
_cell.length_b   1.000
_cell.length_c   1.000
_cell.angle_alpha   90.00
_cell.angle_beta   90.00
_cell.angle_gamma   90.00
#
_symmetry.space_group_name_H-M   'P 1'
#
loop_
_entity.id
_entity.type
_entity.pdbx_description
1 polymer ?
#
loop_
_entity_poly.entity_id
_entity_poly.type
_entity_poly.pdbx_seq_one_letter_code
_entity_poly.pdbx_strand_id
1 'polypeptide(L)'
;NSEKHQAPKYYAIQHYKCDVSIRDFKELLINNGANAHILYVSDVQALTGYRYCDICKLQAFKTSNPNINRDMKRHMENQTFEKFIQKNFDEDSTVISYLIPYYIASTVKNKSGIHSLCYDIRKVNFLNQWLDLVFEEAKQIKRDNMYEDESIPQHFEMPVIGFNSAKFDVSLVFKNLKSKNWRIIKHVGSGKIAKLIIVRHKDTHIQLRFVDASIY
;
A
#
# COMPACT_ATOMS: atom_id res chain seq x y z
N ASN A 1 15.77 6.79 45.56
CA ASN A 1 15.46 5.38 45.22
C ASN A 1 13.96 5.23 45.07
N SER A 2 13.38 5.17 43.87
CA SER A 2 13.76 4.38 42.72
C SER A 2 13.23 5.05 41.44
N GLU A 3 14.13 5.35 40.49
CA GLU A 3 13.72 5.72 39.14
C GLU A 3 13.15 4.46 38.47
N LYS A 4 11.85 4.48 38.15
CA LYS A 4 11.24 3.49 37.28
C LYS A 4 11.84 3.68 35.88
N HIS A 5 12.83 2.87 35.52
CA HIS A 5 13.33 2.78 34.15
C HIS A 5 12.18 2.38 33.22
N GLN A 6 11.63 3.36 32.51
CA GLN A 6 10.71 3.14 31.41
C GLN A 6 11.48 2.39 30.31
N ALA A 7 10.97 1.23 29.89
CA ALA A 7 11.62 0.44 28.84
C ALA A 7 11.80 1.30 27.57
N PRO A 8 12.97 1.28 26.91
CA PRO A 8 13.21 2.07 25.72
C PRO A 8 12.14 1.77 24.67
N LYS A 9 11.50 2.81 24.13
CA LYS A 9 10.59 2.67 23.01
C LYS A 9 11.40 2.70 21.71
N TYR A 10 11.65 1.53 21.14
CA TYR A 10 12.36 1.39 19.88
C TYR A 10 11.44 1.81 18.72
N TYR A 11 11.83 2.79 17.91
CA TYR A 11 11.11 3.17 16.70
C TYR A 11 12.05 3.31 15.50
N ALA A 12 11.62 2.69 14.40
CA ALA A 12 12.09 2.83 13.02
C ALA A 12 13.55 2.43 12.72
N ILE A 13 13.69 1.38 11.91
CA ILE A 13 14.89 1.07 11.15
C ILE A 13 14.71 1.71 9.76
N GLN A 14 15.43 2.78 9.46
CA GLN A 14 15.54 3.28 8.08
C GLN A 14 16.74 2.58 7.42
N HIS A 15 16.55 2.08 6.20
CA HIS A 15 17.64 1.55 5.40
C HIS A 15 18.14 2.68 4.51
N TYR A 16 19.36 3.16 4.74
CA TYR A 16 20.05 4.04 3.80
C TYR A 16 21.03 3.22 2.97
N LYS A 17 20.93 3.37 1.64
CA LYS A 17 21.97 2.89 0.74
C LYS A 17 23.02 3.99 0.63
N CYS A 18 24.23 3.72 1.13
CA CYS A 18 25.35 4.64 0.95
C CYS A 18 25.95 4.40 -0.42
N ASP A 19 25.85 5.38 -1.33
CA ASP A 19 26.31 5.29 -2.73
C ASP A 19 27.83 5.03 -2.88
N VAL A 20 28.59 5.12 -1.80
CA VAL A 20 30.05 4.94 -1.78
C VAL A 20 30.49 3.57 -1.26
N SER A 21 29.56 2.73 -0.78
CA SER A 21 29.89 1.43 -0.17
C SER A 21 29.16 0.26 -0.83
N ILE A 22 29.89 -0.83 -1.06
CA ILE A 22 29.36 -2.09 -1.64
C ILE A 22 28.44 -2.83 -0.65
N ARG A 23 28.29 -2.36 0.59
CA ARG A 23 27.50 -3.02 1.65
C ARG A 23 26.28 -2.19 2.02
N ASP A 24 25.10 -2.82 2.01
CA ASP A 24 23.90 -2.23 2.58
C ASP A 24 24.04 -2.17 4.11
N PHE A 25 23.99 -0.97 4.69
CA PHE A 25 23.97 -0.77 6.14
C PHE A 25 22.53 -0.53 6.62
N LYS A 26 22.17 -1.07 7.79
CA LYS A 26 20.88 -0.78 8.43
C LYS A 26 21.11 0.27 9.52
N GLU A 27 20.39 1.38 9.45
CA GLU A 27 20.45 2.41 10.49
C GLU A 27 19.39 2.10 11.55
N LEU A 28 19.82 2.02 12.82
CA LEU A 28 18.94 1.84 13.97
C LEU A 28 18.80 3.18 14.69
N LEU A 29 17.57 3.68 14.78
CA LEU A 29 17.26 4.86 15.58
C LEU A 29 16.79 4.45 16.99
N ILE A 30 17.49 4.92 18.01
CA ILE A 30 17.15 4.70 19.41
C ILE A 30 16.72 6.04 19.99
N ASN A 31 15.45 6.15 20.38
CA ASN A 31 14.90 7.34 21.01
C ASN A 31 14.50 7.01 22.46
N ASN A 32 15.09 7.71 23.42
CA ASN A 32 14.79 7.54 24.85
C ASN A 32 13.87 8.64 25.42
N GLY A 33 13.24 9.45 24.56
CA GLY A 33 12.35 10.55 24.92
C GLY A 33 13.05 11.90 25.04
N ALA A 34 14.37 11.94 25.22
CA ALA A 34 15.16 13.18 25.30
C ALA A 34 16.24 13.28 24.21
N ASN A 35 16.83 12.14 23.82
CA ASN A 35 17.88 12.05 22.81
C ASN A 35 17.53 10.99 21.77
N ALA A 36 17.96 11.23 20.53
CA ALA A 36 17.93 10.25 19.45
C ALA A 36 19.37 9.87 19.08
N HIS A 37 19.66 8.58 19.06
CA HIS A 37 20.94 8.03 18.59
C HIS A 37 20.71 7.27 17.28
N ILE A 38 21.60 7.47 16.31
CA ILE A 38 21.62 6.75 15.03
C ILE A 38 22.85 5.85 15.06
N LEU A 39 22.65 4.54 14.92
CA LEU A 39 23.73 3.56 14.86
C LEU A 39 23.74 2.86 13.51
N TYR A 40 24.93 2.70 12.93
CA TYR A 40 25.16 1.80 11.81
C TYR A 40 25.30 0.38 12.33
N VAL A 41 24.39 -0.50 11.94
CA VAL A 41 24.36 -1.88 12.43
C VAL A 41 24.41 -2.85 11.25
N SER A 42 25.39 -3.76 11.28
CA SER A 42 25.54 -4.82 10.29
C SER A 42 24.48 -5.91 10.47
N ASP A 43 24.22 -6.33 11.72
CA ASP A 43 23.19 -7.30 12.07
C ASP A 43 22.28 -6.79 13.20
N VAL A 44 21.19 -6.15 12.79
CA VAL A 44 20.16 -5.64 13.71
C VAL A 44 19.47 -6.77 14.48
N GLN A 45 19.37 -7.97 13.89
CA GLN A 45 18.68 -9.09 14.54
C GLN A 45 19.50 -9.65 15.68
N ALA A 46 20.80 -9.86 15.46
CA ALA A 46 21.73 -10.28 16.50
C ALA A 46 21.82 -9.24 17.63
N LEU A 47 21.83 -7.95 17.30
CA LEU A 47 21.94 -6.88 18.30
C LEU A 47 20.68 -6.74 19.16
N THR A 48 19.49 -6.82 18.56
CA THR A 48 18.24 -6.53 19.27
C THR A 48 17.55 -7.78 19.81
N GLY A 49 17.84 -8.96 19.26
CA GLY A 49 17.05 -10.18 19.50
C GLY A 49 15.67 -10.12 18.86
N TYR A 50 15.45 -9.23 17.89
CA TYR A 50 14.20 -9.08 17.17
C TYR A 50 14.39 -9.20 15.65
N ARG A 51 13.48 -9.95 15.02
CA ARG A 51 13.30 -9.98 13.57
C ARG A 51 12.25 -8.96 13.18
N TYR A 52 12.65 -7.97 12.40
CA TYR A 52 11.75 -6.96 11.85
C TYR A 52 11.13 -7.47 10.54
N CYS A 53 9.88 -7.11 10.27
CA CYS A 53 9.22 -7.41 9.00
C CYS A 53 9.91 -6.67 7.85
N ASP A 54 10.28 -7.40 6.79
CA ASP A 54 11.03 -6.82 5.68
C ASP A 54 10.21 -5.89 4.78
N ILE A 55 8.88 -5.96 4.87
CA ILE A 55 7.97 -5.10 4.11
C ILE A 55 7.73 -3.81 4.87
N CYS A 56 7.20 -3.90 6.09
CA CYS A 56 6.77 -2.71 6.82
C CYS A 56 7.88 -2.05 7.65
N LYS A 57 8.91 -2.79 8.05
CA LYS A 57 10.00 -2.36 8.96
C LYS A 57 9.55 -1.79 10.31
N LEU A 58 8.24 -1.87 10.63
CA LEU A 58 7.62 -1.37 11.86
C LEU A 58 7.32 -2.49 12.85
N GLN A 59 6.89 -3.66 12.36
CA GLN A 59 6.58 -4.81 13.21
C GLN A 59 7.85 -5.61 13.48
N ALA A 60 8.07 -5.91 14.77
CA ALA A 60 9.19 -6.73 15.23
C ALA A 60 8.67 -7.96 15.99
N PHE A 61 9.36 -9.08 15.83
CA PHE A 61 9.06 -10.34 16.50
C PHE A 61 10.32 -10.81 17.23
N LYS A 62 10.18 -11.25 18.49
CA LYS A 62 11.31 -11.80 19.25
C LYS A 62 11.87 -13.03 18.53
N THR A 63 13.18 -13.08 18.29
CA THR A 63 13.86 -14.23 17.68
C THR A 63 13.74 -15.49 18.53
N SER A 64 13.55 -15.35 19.84
CA SER A 64 13.30 -16.46 20.76
C SER A 64 11.91 -17.09 20.64
N ASN A 65 10.96 -16.48 19.90
CA ASN A 65 9.63 -17.05 19.72
C ASN A 65 9.68 -18.23 18.71
N PRO A 66 9.34 -19.47 19.12
CA PRO A 66 9.36 -20.62 18.20
C PRO A 66 8.37 -20.48 17.05
N ASN A 67 7.31 -19.66 17.22
CA ASN A 67 6.30 -19.42 16.20
C ASN A 67 6.60 -18.21 15.30
N ILE A 68 7.82 -17.64 15.36
CA ILE A 68 8.17 -16.40 14.65
C ILE A 68 7.84 -16.44 13.16
N ASN A 69 8.08 -17.56 12.47
CA ASN A 69 7.78 -17.69 11.04
C ASN A 69 6.29 -17.69 10.77
N ARG A 70 5.49 -18.37 11.61
CA ARG A 70 4.02 -18.36 11.51
C ARG A 70 3.47 -16.97 11.79
N ASP A 71 3.95 -16.32 12.84
CA ASP A 71 3.45 -15.00 13.26
C ASP A 71 3.88 -13.91 12.26
N MET A 72 5.10 -13.99 11.71
CA MET A 72 5.55 -13.16 10.60
C MET A 72 4.71 -13.42 9.34
N LYS A 73 4.46 -14.68 8.99
CA LYS A 73 3.60 -15.04 7.84
C LYS A 73 2.19 -14.49 8.03
N ARG A 74 1.58 -14.66 9.21
CA ARG A 74 0.27 -14.12 9.54
C ARG A 74 0.25 -12.59 9.49
N HIS A 75 1.32 -11.94 9.94
CA HIS A 75 1.48 -10.49 9.81
C HIS A 75 1.59 -10.05 8.34
N MET A 76 2.31 -10.82 7.51
CA MET A 76 2.40 -10.57 6.07
C MET A 76 1.11 -10.92 5.32
N GLU A 77 0.29 -11.85 5.83
CA GLU A 77 -1.02 -12.20 5.29
C GLU A 77 -2.08 -11.14 5.65
N ASN A 78 -1.95 -10.49 6.81
CA ASN A 78 -2.70 -9.31 7.19
C ASN A 78 -2.02 -8.05 6.62
N GLN A 79 -2.12 -7.84 5.31
CA GLN A 79 -1.44 -6.78 4.54
C GLN A 79 -1.91 -5.34 4.84
N THR A 80 -2.52 -5.11 6.00
CA THR A 80 -3.08 -3.81 6.40
C THR A 80 -2.51 -3.32 7.72
N PHE A 81 -2.24 -2.03 7.78
CA PHE A 81 -1.84 -1.28 8.96
C PHE A 81 -3.03 -0.45 9.45
N GLU A 82 -3.34 -0.55 10.74
CA GLU A 82 -4.35 0.30 11.37
C GLU A 82 -3.73 1.64 11.75
N LYS A 83 -4.17 2.71 11.07
CA LYS A 83 -3.79 4.08 11.39
C LYS A 83 -4.87 4.71 12.26
N PHE A 84 -4.55 4.98 13.52
CA PHE A 84 -5.42 5.74 14.44
C PHE A 84 -5.43 7.22 14.04
N ILE A 85 -6.62 7.78 13.85
CA ILE A 85 -6.80 9.19 13.43
C ILE A 85 -7.76 9.95 14.36
N GLN A 86 -8.59 9.28 15.16
CA GLN A 86 -9.61 9.90 16.04
C GLN A 86 -10.21 11.17 15.41
N LYS A 87 -10.90 10.99 14.29
CA LYS A 87 -11.49 12.10 13.53
C LYS A 87 -13.00 12.10 13.68
N ASN A 88 -13.54 13.19 14.22
CA ASN A 88 -14.98 13.41 14.27
C ASN A 88 -15.46 13.79 12.86
N PHE A 89 -16.50 13.09 12.39
CA PHE A 89 -17.12 13.34 11.10
C PHE A 89 -18.39 14.17 11.28
N ASP A 90 -19.22 13.83 12.27
CA ASP A 90 -20.42 14.56 12.72
C ASP A 90 -20.48 14.59 14.27
N GLU A 91 -21.47 15.28 14.87
CA GLU A 91 -21.63 15.41 16.34
C GLU A 91 -21.67 14.05 17.07
N ASP A 92 -22.18 13.00 16.40
CA ASP A 92 -22.33 11.66 16.97
C ASP A 92 -21.36 10.61 16.38
N SER A 93 -20.48 10.98 15.44
CA SER A 93 -19.67 10.00 14.69
C SER A 93 -18.17 10.29 14.75
N THR A 94 -17.42 9.41 15.43
CA THR A 94 -15.95 9.46 15.50
C THR A 94 -15.36 8.26 14.78
N VAL A 95 -14.50 8.52 13.78
CA VAL A 95 -13.68 7.46 13.19
C VAL A 95 -12.39 7.32 13.99
N ILE A 96 -12.27 6.20 14.68
CA ILE A 96 -11.15 5.92 15.58
C ILE A 96 -9.88 5.57 14.76
N SER A 97 -10.04 4.80 13.69
CA SER A 97 -8.93 4.31 12.87
C SER A 97 -9.36 3.98 11.44
N TYR A 98 -8.38 3.90 10.54
CA TYR A 98 -8.56 3.36 9.18
C TYR A 98 -7.49 2.31 8.89
N LEU A 99 -7.87 1.28 8.13
CA LEU A 99 -6.91 0.32 7.59
C LEU A 99 -6.28 0.88 6.31
N ILE A 100 -4.96 0.80 6.23
CA ILE A 100 -4.16 1.23 5.07
C ILE A 100 -3.35 0.02 4.62
N PRO A 101 -3.29 -0.32 3.32
CA PRO A 101 -2.47 -1.42 2.86
C PRO A 101 -0.99 -1.11 3.06
N TYR A 102 -0.17 -2.12 3.34
CA TYR A 102 1.29 -1.94 3.45
C TYR A 102 1.94 -1.69 2.10
N TYR A 103 1.42 -2.34 1.07
CA TYR A 103 1.86 -2.14 -0.31
C TYR A 103 0.73 -2.51 -1.25
N ILE A 104 0.86 -2.07 -2.50
CA ILE A 104 0.01 -2.46 -3.61
C ILE A 104 0.92 -2.84 -4.77
N ALA A 105 0.59 -3.96 -5.40
CA ALA A 105 1.28 -4.45 -6.58
C ALA A 105 0.28 -4.65 -7.71
N SER A 106 0.69 -4.38 -8.93
CA SER A 106 -0.12 -4.60 -10.13
C SER A 106 0.77 -4.99 -11.29
N THR A 107 0.26 -5.85 -12.14
CA THR A 107 0.94 -6.22 -13.39
C THR A 107 0.10 -5.72 -14.55
N VAL A 108 0.71 -4.93 -15.41
CA VAL A 108 0.11 -4.34 -16.59
C VAL A 108 0.73 -4.99 -17.81
N LYS A 109 -0.11 -5.33 -18.79
CA LYS A 109 0.33 -5.82 -20.10
C LYS A 109 -0.11 -4.81 -21.17
N ASN A 110 0.85 -4.26 -21.90
CA ASN A 110 0.64 -3.35 -23.03
C ASN A 110 1.46 -3.87 -24.25
N LYS A 111 1.50 -3.15 -25.38
CA LYS A 111 2.30 -3.58 -26.56
C LYS A 111 3.80 -3.62 -26.30
N SER A 112 4.30 -2.80 -25.37
CA SER A 112 5.72 -2.74 -25.01
C SER A 112 6.16 -3.92 -24.15
N GLY A 113 5.22 -4.62 -23.51
CA GLY A 113 5.47 -5.83 -22.74
C GLY A 113 4.65 -5.92 -21.47
N ILE A 114 5.22 -6.62 -20.48
CA ILE A 114 4.64 -6.79 -19.14
C ILE A 114 5.42 -5.92 -18.17
N HIS A 115 4.71 -5.02 -17.50
CA HIS A 115 5.25 -4.10 -16.51
C HIS A 115 4.65 -4.40 -15.14
N SER A 116 5.51 -4.62 -14.14
CA SER A 116 5.08 -4.79 -12.75
C SER A 116 5.31 -3.51 -11.96
N LEU A 117 4.25 -3.00 -11.35
CA LEU A 117 4.21 -1.83 -10.49
C LEU A 117 4.13 -2.28 -9.05
N CYS A 118 4.99 -1.77 -8.16
CA CYS A 118 4.94 -2.06 -6.73
C CYS A 118 5.18 -0.78 -5.93
N TYR A 119 4.24 -0.45 -5.05
CA TYR A 119 4.23 0.76 -4.23
C TYR A 119 3.96 0.38 -2.78
N ASP A 120 4.73 0.92 -1.85
CA ASP A 120 4.56 0.64 -0.43
C ASP A 120 4.35 1.90 0.42
N ILE A 121 3.89 1.69 1.65
CA ILE A 121 3.50 2.71 2.62
C ILE A 121 4.62 3.70 2.97
N ARG A 122 5.90 3.39 2.68
CA ARG A 122 7.02 4.31 2.90
C ARG A 122 6.98 5.50 1.95
N LYS A 123 6.32 5.36 0.79
CA LYS A 123 6.09 6.49 -0.12
C LYS A 123 4.87 7.29 0.31
N VAL A 124 5.04 8.60 0.43
CA VAL A 124 3.92 9.52 0.70
C VAL A 124 2.89 9.40 -0.43
N ASN A 125 1.62 9.20 -0.08
CA ASN A 125 0.52 9.04 -1.03
C ASN A 125 0.71 7.88 -2.04
N PHE A 126 1.38 6.79 -1.65
CA PHE A 126 1.70 5.67 -2.55
C PHE A 126 0.49 5.12 -3.33
N LEU A 127 -0.70 5.07 -2.72
CA LEU A 127 -1.94 4.65 -3.40
C LEU A 127 -2.36 5.60 -4.52
N ASN A 128 -2.18 6.92 -4.32
CA ASN A 128 -2.49 7.90 -5.38
C ASN A 128 -1.46 7.80 -6.51
N GLN A 129 -0.17 7.67 -6.17
CA GLN A 129 0.88 7.49 -7.17
C GLN A 129 0.67 6.22 -8.00
N TRP A 130 0.24 5.14 -7.35
CA TRP A 130 -0.14 3.91 -8.05
C TRP A 130 -1.33 4.16 -8.99
N LEU A 131 -2.39 4.84 -8.54
CA LEU A 131 -3.53 5.18 -9.41
C LEU A 131 -3.13 6.06 -10.60
N ASP A 132 -2.29 7.07 -10.40
CA ASP A 132 -1.78 7.93 -11.48
C ASP A 132 -1.12 7.08 -12.57
N LEU A 133 -0.26 6.14 -12.20
CA LEU A 133 0.40 5.24 -13.16
C LEU A 133 -0.55 4.26 -13.83
N VAL A 134 -1.51 3.70 -13.09
CA VAL A 134 -2.54 2.83 -13.69
C VAL A 134 -3.34 3.60 -14.75
N PHE A 135 -3.62 4.89 -14.52
CA PHE A 135 -4.25 5.75 -15.53
C PHE A 135 -3.33 6.05 -16.72
N GLU A 136 -2.04 6.26 -16.53
CA GLU A 136 -1.09 6.43 -17.64
C GLU A 136 -0.98 5.16 -18.50
N GLU A 137 -0.87 3.99 -17.87
CA GLU A 137 -0.89 2.71 -18.56
C GLU A 137 -2.21 2.48 -19.31
N ALA A 138 -3.34 2.86 -18.70
CA ALA A 138 -4.63 2.79 -19.38
C ALA A 138 -4.72 3.70 -20.62
N LYS A 139 -4.04 4.86 -20.62
CA LYS A 139 -3.91 5.69 -21.84
C LYS A 139 -3.13 4.93 -22.91
N GLN A 140 -2.03 4.29 -22.53
CA GLN A 140 -1.21 3.54 -23.47
C GLN A 140 -1.96 2.36 -24.06
N ILE A 141 -2.60 1.54 -23.22
CA ILE A 141 -3.40 0.39 -23.67
C ILE A 141 -4.54 0.84 -24.58
N LYS A 142 -5.19 1.96 -24.26
CA LYS A 142 -6.22 2.54 -25.14
C LYS A 142 -5.64 2.87 -26.52
N ARG A 143 -4.50 3.56 -26.59
CA ARG A 143 -3.81 3.87 -27.87
C ARG A 143 -3.42 2.60 -28.61
N ASP A 144 -2.86 1.63 -27.89
CA ASP A 144 -2.42 0.36 -28.45
C ASP A 144 -3.58 -0.45 -29.07
N ASN A 145 -4.78 -0.34 -28.50
CA ASN A 145 -5.95 -1.09 -28.94
C ASN A 145 -6.86 -0.32 -29.92
N MET A 146 -6.51 0.90 -30.33
CA MET A 146 -7.30 1.64 -31.32
C MET A 146 -7.31 0.87 -32.65
N TYR A 147 -8.50 0.67 -33.22
CA TYR A 147 -8.63 0.16 -34.59
C TYR A 147 -8.14 1.21 -35.59
N GLU A 148 -7.60 0.76 -36.71
CA GLU A 148 -7.22 1.64 -37.84
C GLU A 148 -8.45 2.29 -38.49
N ASP A 149 -9.60 1.60 -38.42
CA ASP A 149 -10.87 2.09 -38.96
C ASP A 149 -11.59 3.01 -37.94
N GLU A 150 -11.66 4.30 -38.27
CA GLU A 150 -12.31 5.34 -37.46
C GLU A 150 -13.85 5.23 -37.45
N SER A 151 -14.45 4.46 -38.36
CA SER A 151 -15.91 4.28 -38.42
C SER A 151 -16.46 3.35 -37.33
N ILE A 152 -15.59 2.56 -36.69
CA ILE A 152 -15.97 1.63 -35.63
C ILE A 152 -16.05 2.40 -34.29
N PRO A 153 -17.22 2.47 -33.63
CA PRO A 153 -17.32 3.11 -32.32
C PRO A 153 -16.49 2.37 -31.27
N GLN A 154 -15.57 3.09 -30.63
CA GLN A 154 -14.63 2.54 -29.66
C GLN A 154 -15.02 2.91 -28.23
N HIS A 155 -15.53 1.94 -27.46
CA HIS A 155 -15.75 2.08 -26.01
C HIS A 155 -14.68 1.31 -25.24
N PHE A 156 -13.82 2.02 -24.51
CA PHE A 156 -12.73 1.41 -23.75
C PHE A 156 -12.93 1.62 -22.25
N GLU A 157 -13.35 0.55 -21.58
CA GLU A 157 -13.26 0.40 -20.13
C GLU A 157 -12.09 -0.55 -19.83
N MET A 158 -11.08 -0.06 -19.12
CA MET A 158 -9.90 -0.88 -18.79
C MET A 158 -10.15 -1.66 -17.50
N PRO A 159 -10.20 -3.01 -17.54
CA PRO A 159 -10.40 -3.80 -16.34
C PRO A 159 -9.14 -3.78 -15.46
N VAL A 160 -9.33 -3.48 -14.17
CA VAL A 160 -8.33 -3.67 -13.12
C VAL A 160 -8.80 -4.84 -12.27
N ILE A 161 -8.16 -5.99 -12.48
CA ILE A 161 -8.53 -7.28 -11.89
C ILE A 161 -7.54 -7.59 -10.76
N GLY A 162 -8.02 -8.14 -9.64
CA GLY A 162 -7.12 -8.68 -8.62
C GLY A 162 -7.48 -8.37 -7.17
N PHE A 163 -8.66 -7.83 -6.90
CA PHE A 163 -9.12 -7.60 -5.52
C PHE A 163 -9.88 -8.84 -5.04
N ASN A 164 -9.64 -9.27 -3.79
CA ASN A 164 -10.40 -10.33 -3.14
C ASN A 164 -11.51 -9.71 -2.29
N SER A 165 -12.76 -9.71 -2.79
CA SER A 165 -13.93 -9.12 -2.12
C SER A 165 -14.26 -9.81 -0.81
N ALA A 166 -13.83 -11.07 -0.62
CA ALA A 166 -14.00 -11.79 0.64
C ALA A 166 -13.05 -11.26 1.73
N LYS A 167 -12.00 -10.52 1.37
CA LYS A 167 -11.02 -9.93 2.30
C LYS A 167 -10.81 -8.44 2.02
N PHE A 168 -11.74 -7.59 2.46
CA PHE A 168 -11.54 -6.15 2.74
C PHE A 168 -10.85 -5.24 1.68
N ASP A 169 -10.52 -5.71 0.47
CA ASP A 169 -9.49 -5.09 -0.37
C ASP A 169 -9.91 -3.77 -1.03
N VAL A 170 -11.19 -3.61 -1.36
CA VAL A 170 -11.66 -2.42 -2.08
C VAL A 170 -11.86 -1.22 -1.16
N SER A 171 -12.25 -1.45 0.10
CA SER A 171 -12.42 -0.36 1.08
C SER A 171 -11.08 0.33 1.38
N LEU A 172 -9.96 -0.38 1.24
CA LEU A 172 -8.60 0.12 1.43
C LEU A 172 -8.19 1.20 0.43
N VAL A 173 -8.67 1.09 -0.81
CA VAL A 173 -8.37 2.07 -1.87
C VAL A 173 -9.54 3.03 -2.14
N PHE A 174 -10.73 2.75 -1.61
CA PHE A 174 -11.96 3.49 -1.90
C PHE A 174 -11.83 5.00 -1.67
N LYS A 175 -11.13 5.40 -0.61
CA LYS A 175 -10.86 6.82 -0.31
C LYS A 175 -10.02 7.48 -1.41
N ASN A 176 -9.06 6.75 -1.97
CA ASN A 176 -8.18 7.22 -3.03
C ASN A 176 -8.89 7.28 -4.39
N LEU A 177 -9.94 6.49 -4.61
CA LEU A 177 -10.78 6.56 -5.82
C LEU A 177 -11.63 7.84 -5.92
N LYS A 178 -11.64 8.68 -4.87
CA LYS A 178 -12.23 10.02 -4.89
C LYS A 178 -11.10 11.05 -4.81
N SER A 179 -10.75 11.65 -5.95
CA SER A 179 -9.65 12.60 -6.05
C SER A 179 -10.02 13.86 -6.85
N LYS A 180 -9.08 14.79 -6.96
CA LYS A 180 -9.18 15.93 -7.86
C LYS A 180 -9.16 15.49 -9.33
N ASN A 181 -8.40 14.44 -9.67
CA ASN A 181 -8.16 14.02 -11.06
C ASN A 181 -9.18 13.00 -11.59
N TRP A 182 -9.84 12.24 -10.71
CA TRP A 182 -10.81 11.20 -11.09
C TRP A 182 -11.99 11.14 -10.13
N ARG A 183 -13.08 10.52 -10.57
CA ARG A 183 -14.29 10.31 -9.78
C ARG A 183 -14.88 8.92 -10.00
N ILE A 184 -15.49 8.38 -8.96
CA ILE A 184 -16.34 7.19 -9.08
C ILE A 184 -17.59 7.58 -9.87
N ILE A 185 -17.90 6.84 -10.94
CA ILE A 185 -19.11 7.03 -11.75
C ILE A 185 -20.13 5.89 -11.57
N LYS A 186 -19.67 4.72 -11.13
CA LYS A 186 -20.53 3.58 -10.82
C LYS A 186 -19.94 2.78 -9.68
N HIS A 187 -20.80 2.33 -8.77
CA HIS A 187 -20.45 1.46 -7.66
C HIS A 187 -21.55 0.41 -7.49
N VAL A 188 -21.17 -0.88 -7.48
CA VAL A 188 -22.09 -2.00 -7.27
C VAL A 188 -21.56 -2.86 -6.13
N GLY A 189 -22.38 -3.02 -5.09
CA GLY A 189 -22.03 -3.73 -3.87
C GLY A 189 -22.37 -2.91 -2.61
N SER A 190 -22.05 -3.47 -1.44
CA SER A 190 -22.16 -2.77 -0.15
C SER A 190 -20.83 -2.09 0.22
N GLY A 191 -20.83 -1.18 1.20
CA GLY A 191 -19.60 -0.52 1.65
C GLY A 191 -18.50 -1.46 2.18
N LYS A 192 -18.85 -2.72 2.49
CA LYS A 192 -17.90 -3.77 2.91
C LYS A 192 -17.53 -4.74 1.79
N ILE A 193 -18.41 -4.91 0.79
CA ILE A 193 -18.26 -5.88 -0.30
C ILE A 193 -18.61 -5.17 -1.60
N ALA A 194 -17.60 -4.60 -2.24
CA ALA A 194 -17.74 -4.04 -3.58
C ALA A 194 -17.52 -5.16 -4.62
N LYS A 195 -18.48 -5.32 -5.53
CA LYS A 195 -18.38 -6.25 -6.67
C LYS A 195 -17.76 -5.58 -7.89
N LEU A 196 -18.04 -4.29 -8.04
CA LEU A 196 -17.61 -3.50 -9.19
C LEU A 196 -17.54 -2.02 -8.82
N ILE A 197 -16.44 -1.37 -9.21
CA ILE A 197 -16.31 0.08 -9.16
C ILE A 197 -15.80 0.57 -10.52
N ILE A 198 -16.46 1.60 -11.06
CA ILE A 198 -15.99 2.30 -12.25
C ILE A 198 -15.54 3.69 -11.86
N VAL A 199 -14.29 4.00 -12.18
CA VAL A 199 -13.65 5.29 -11.90
C VAL A 199 -13.28 5.94 -13.22
N ARG A 200 -13.68 7.19 -13.40
CA ARG A 200 -13.41 7.97 -14.60
C ARG A 200 -12.45 9.10 -14.30
N HIS A 201 -11.37 9.18 -15.08
CA HIS A 201 -10.49 10.35 -15.09
C HIS A 201 -11.27 11.56 -15.63
N LYS A 202 -11.15 12.71 -14.97
CA LYS A 202 -11.93 13.90 -15.29
C LYS A 202 -11.52 14.49 -16.64
N ASP A 203 -10.21 14.63 -16.87
CA ASP A 203 -9.69 15.25 -18.10
C ASP A 203 -9.65 14.29 -19.29
N THR A 204 -9.01 13.13 -19.16
CA THR A 204 -8.84 12.18 -20.27
C THR A 204 -10.06 11.32 -20.56
N HIS A 205 -11.07 11.38 -19.68
CA HIS A 205 -12.30 10.59 -19.76
C HIS A 205 -12.13 9.06 -19.74
N ILE A 206 -10.91 8.56 -19.53
CA ILE A 206 -10.61 7.13 -19.41
C ILE A 206 -11.32 6.54 -18.20
N GLN A 207 -11.82 5.31 -18.37
CA GLN A 207 -12.53 4.59 -17.33
C GLN A 207 -11.73 3.35 -16.92
N LEU A 208 -11.44 3.26 -15.62
CA LEU A 208 -10.93 2.06 -14.97
C LEU A 208 -12.10 1.31 -14.35
N ARG A 209 -12.18 0.02 -14.63
CA ARG A 209 -13.21 -0.89 -14.14
C ARG A 209 -12.57 -1.85 -13.14
N PHE A 210 -12.69 -1.53 -11.86
CA PHE A 210 -12.22 -2.38 -10.77
C PHE A 210 -13.22 -3.53 -10.59
N VAL A 211 -12.76 -4.76 -10.82
CA VAL A 211 -13.60 -5.97 -10.72
C VAL A 211 -12.96 -6.94 -9.75
N ASP A 212 -13.81 -7.60 -8.97
CA ASP A 212 -13.36 -8.65 -8.08
C ASP A 212 -12.86 -9.87 -8.85
N ALA A 213 -11.74 -10.45 -8.41
CA ALA A 213 -11.20 -11.65 -9.03
C ALA A 213 -12.12 -12.86 -8.79
N SER A 214 -12.89 -12.91 -7.70
CA SER A 214 -13.79 -14.03 -7.41
C SER A 214 -15.09 -14.03 -8.23
N ILE A 215 -15.29 -13.01 -9.08
CA ILE A 215 -16.44 -12.92 -10.00
C ILE A 215 -16.11 -13.54 -11.37
N TYR A 216 -14.82 -13.81 -11.64
CA TYR A 216 -14.34 -14.55 -12.81
C TYR A 216 -14.05 -16.01 -12.47
#